data_AF-A0A8H5JCM4-F1
#
_entry.id   AF-A0A8H5JCM4-F1
#
_cell.length_a   1.000
_cell.length_b   1.000
_cell.length_c   1.000
_cell.angle_alpha   90.00
_cell.angle_beta   90.00
_cell.angle_gamma   90.00
#
_symmetry.space_group_name_H-M   'P 1'
#
loop_
_entity.id
_entity.type
_entity.pdbx_description
1 polymer ?
#
loop_
_entity_poly.entity_id
_entity_poly.type
_entity_poly.pdbx_seq_one_letter_code
_entity_poly.pdbx_strand_id
1 'polypeptide(L)'
;MPSITAVTIFIFGLSAFNHGVSNLISPRKALAAKQLQDSALPALNGFSVAIIGIGIYYMLAAYQENRGFFALTLARFISARIFWLQGPAWRVIASWEAFSAALTAAALAYEGYHGSLIIPCPRPKQFLSMQLQDIPLELRKAIFELVLRAPVTPSSPSESQHGRAQLRHCLRDVRWGWKPRGVWQLAPMNKSLSLLLVSRQFYVEVRDIFRRLPNSYHVDIMFVKNYGFWPTWDIIKPPTSRYIDKITSTIRIFEPTDDLDDRFKDSLSFRGGDGGPESAASALYELLVSLIQHGPGYVGHPNNQGFVINEIEVNVVSPTDGAAHTRLACRDNENPRWLRLCGIEYGDEPVPEKRLADYMTHFLDIVFEADSDVRPYSQELYEHILESITFQLNGQEWEKRRIDEYLEKCHPSTWPHDYRNGWCRKTLRTRQWLRMIHRRREKVRKGLEVHDKQPE
;
A
#
# COMPACT_ATOMS: atom_id res chain seq x y z
N MET A 1 -47.22 -24.88 -3.90
CA MET A 1 -47.52 -23.87 -2.87
C MET A 1 -46.25 -23.69 -2.04
N PRO A 2 -45.88 -22.45 -1.67
CA PRO A 2 -44.69 -22.23 -0.83
C PRO A 2 -44.87 -22.95 0.52
N SER A 3 -43.77 -23.42 1.09
CA SER A 3 -43.78 -24.03 2.41
C SER A 3 -44.18 -23.00 3.47
N ILE A 4 -44.80 -23.46 4.55
CA ILE A 4 -45.14 -22.63 5.72
C ILE A 4 -43.85 -21.98 6.24
N THR A 5 -42.75 -22.74 6.26
CA THR A 5 -41.43 -22.19 6.62
C THR A 5 -41.01 -21.07 5.67
N ALA A 6 -41.10 -21.24 4.35
CA ALA A 6 -40.75 -20.19 3.40
C ALA A 6 -41.60 -18.92 3.58
N VAL A 7 -42.91 -19.06 3.83
CA VAL A 7 -43.79 -17.92 4.12
C VAL A 7 -43.35 -17.17 5.37
N THR A 8 -43.02 -17.88 6.46
CA THR A 8 -42.52 -17.25 7.69
C THR A 8 -41.21 -16.50 7.47
N ILE A 9 -40.24 -17.12 6.79
CA ILE A 9 -38.95 -16.50 6.48
C ILE A 9 -39.11 -15.28 5.57
N PHE A 10 -40.02 -15.34 4.59
CA PHE A 10 -40.32 -14.20 3.73
C PHE A 10 -40.88 -13.01 4.52
N ILE A 11 -41.88 -13.25 5.39
CA ILE A 11 -42.47 -12.20 6.24
C ILE A 11 -41.39 -11.57 7.13
N PHE A 12 -40.50 -12.38 7.71
CA PHE A 12 -39.40 -11.86 8.52
C PHE A 12 -38.37 -11.09 7.69
N GLY A 13 -38.05 -11.57 6.48
CA GLY A 13 -37.18 -10.86 5.55
C GLY A 13 -37.72 -9.49 5.18
N LEU A 14 -39.02 -9.41 4.89
CA LEU A 14 -39.71 -8.15 4.59
C LEU A 14 -39.74 -7.22 5.80
N SER A 15 -39.99 -7.75 7.00
CA SER A 15 -39.95 -6.97 8.24
C SER A 15 -38.55 -6.40 8.52
N ALA A 16 -37.50 -7.20 8.35
CA ALA A 16 -36.12 -6.77 8.52
C ALA A 16 -35.77 -5.68 7.49
N PHE A 17 -36.08 -5.92 6.21
CA PHE A 17 -35.88 -4.95 5.14
C PHE A 17 -36.53 -3.60 5.47
N ASN A 18 -37.82 -3.61 5.82
CA ASN A 18 -38.55 -2.39 6.18
C ASN A 18 -37.97 -1.69 7.42
N HIS A 19 -37.52 -2.46 8.42
CA HIS A 19 -36.89 -1.88 9.61
C HIS A 19 -35.55 -1.19 9.28
N GLY A 20 -34.70 -1.82 8.45
CA GLY A 20 -33.44 -1.22 8.02
C GLY A 20 -33.66 0.04 7.17
N VAL A 21 -34.61 0.02 6.22
CA VAL A 21 -34.97 1.20 5.41
C VAL A 21 -35.53 2.32 6.30
N SER A 22 -36.42 2.01 7.23
CA SER A 22 -36.99 3.00 8.15
C SER A 22 -35.92 3.67 9.02
N ASN A 23 -34.95 2.90 9.51
CA ASN A 23 -33.83 3.43 10.28
C ASN A 23 -32.95 4.36 9.43
N LEU A 24 -32.73 4.08 8.14
CA LEU A 24 -31.98 4.98 7.24
C LEU A 24 -32.73 6.25 6.86
N ILE A 25 -34.05 6.18 6.71
CA ILE A 25 -34.88 7.36 6.41
C ILE A 25 -34.97 8.30 7.62
N SER A 26 -34.97 7.76 8.84
CA SER A 26 -35.11 8.54 10.07
C SER A 26 -34.12 8.11 11.17
N PRO A 27 -32.80 8.28 10.94
CA PRO A 27 -31.77 7.69 11.79
C PRO A 27 -31.77 8.30 13.19
N ARG A 28 -32.08 9.59 13.35
CA ARG A 28 -32.21 10.23 14.67
C ARG A 28 -33.38 9.69 15.49
N LYS A 29 -34.51 9.35 14.85
CA LYS A 29 -35.65 8.71 15.54
C LYS A 29 -35.29 7.29 15.99
N ALA A 30 -34.60 6.54 15.14
CA ALA A 30 -34.11 5.21 15.45
C ALA A 30 -33.07 5.20 16.59
N LEU A 31 -32.20 6.21 16.61
CA LEU A 31 -31.18 6.42 17.64
C LEU A 31 -31.82 6.73 19.00
N ALA A 32 -32.80 7.64 19.02
CA ALA A 32 -33.58 7.96 20.21
C ALA A 32 -34.38 6.76 20.72
N ALA A 33 -35.01 5.98 19.82
CA ALA A 33 -35.76 4.79 20.19
C ALA A 33 -34.88 3.69 20.83
N LYS A 34 -33.59 3.64 20.47
CA LYS A 34 -32.61 2.69 21.01
C LYS A 34 -31.81 3.26 22.20
N GLN A 35 -32.12 4.48 22.64
CA GLN A 35 -31.41 5.19 23.71
C GLN A 35 -29.89 5.27 23.46
N LEU A 36 -29.49 5.41 22.21
CA LEU A 36 -28.08 5.53 21.81
C LEU A 36 -27.64 6.99 21.83
N GLN A 37 -26.33 7.24 21.97
CA GLN A 37 -25.74 8.58 21.84
C GLN A 37 -25.60 8.97 20.36
N ASP A 38 -25.58 10.26 20.06
CA ASP A 38 -25.42 10.77 18.68
C ASP A 38 -24.12 10.31 18.02
N SER A 39 -23.08 10.04 18.81
CA SER A 39 -21.81 9.45 18.35
C SER A 39 -21.97 8.06 17.72
N ALA A 40 -23.05 7.35 18.01
CA ALA A 40 -23.34 6.03 17.45
C ALA A 40 -24.04 6.08 16.07
N LEU A 41 -24.30 7.27 15.53
CA LEU A 41 -25.01 7.45 14.26
C LEU A 41 -24.34 6.72 13.07
N PRO A 42 -23.01 6.76 12.88
CA PRO A 42 -22.37 6.01 11.79
C PRO A 42 -22.55 4.49 11.94
N ALA A 43 -22.43 3.97 13.18
CA ALA A 43 -22.63 2.56 13.47
C ALA A 43 -24.08 2.12 13.23
N LEU A 44 -25.06 2.97 13.59
CA LEU A 44 -26.48 2.72 13.34
C LEU A 44 -26.79 2.66 11.84
N ASN A 45 -26.18 3.53 11.03
CA ASN A 45 -26.33 3.51 9.57
C ASN A 45 -25.74 2.22 8.97
N GLY A 46 -24.52 1.85 9.37
CA GLY A 46 -23.89 0.59 8.93
C GLY A 46 -24.72 -0.64 9.32
N PHE A 47 -25.22 -0.67 10.55
CA PHE A 47 -26.11 -1.73 11.04
C PHE A 47 -27.43 -1.80 10.24
N SER A 48 -27.99 -0.64 9.87
CA SER A 48 -29.24 -0.57 9.11
C SER A 48 -29.07 -1.13 7.69
N VAL A 49 -27.94 -0.86 7.03
CA VAL A 49 -27.60 -1.46 5.73
C VAL A 49 -27.44 -2.98 5.85
N ALA A 50 -26.78 -3.47 6.91
CA ALA A 50 -26.66 -4.89 7.17
C ALA A 50 -28.03 -5.58 7.35
N ILE A 51 -28.96 -4.94 8.07
CA ILE A 51 -30.34 -5.43 8.24
C ILE A 51 -31.07 -5.52 6.90
N ILE A 52 -30.91 -4.52 6.02
CA ILE A 52 -31.49 -4.56 4.67
C ILE A 52 -30.97 -5.78 3.90
N GLY A 53 -29.64 -6.00 3.93
CA GLY A 53 -29.01 -7.15 3.30
C GLY A 53 -29.57 -8.48 3.83
N ILE A 54 -29.70 -8.63 5.16
CA ILE A 54 -30.31 -9.81 5.79
C ILE A 54 -31.76 -10.01 5.29
N GLY A 55 -32.54 -8.93 5.21
CA GLY A 55 -33.92 -8.99 4.71
C GLY A 55 -34.00 -9.50 3.28
N ILE A 56 -33.12 -9.03 2.39
CA ILE A 56 -33.02 -9.49 0.99
C ILE A 56 -32.64 -10.97 0.94
N TYR A 57 -31.64 -11.40 1.72
CA TYR A 57 -31.24 -12.81 1.76
C TYR A 57 -32.35 -13.73 2.26
N TYR A 58 -33.15 -13.27 3.24
CA TYR A 58 -34.27 -14.06 3.76
C TYR A 58 -35.38 -14.21 2.71
N MET A 59 -35.75 -13.11 2.03
CA MET A 59 -36.71 -13.18 0.94
C MET A 59 -36.23 -14.07 -0.21
N LEU A 60 -34.94 -14.01 -0.56
CA LEU A 60 -34.34 -14.87 -1.57
C LEU A 60 -34.32 -16.34 -1.13
N ALA A 61 -33.95 -16.63 0.11
CA ALA A 61 -33.95 -17.99 0.65
C ALA A 61 -35.36 -18.58 0.70
N ALA A 62 -36.37 -17.77 1.03
CA ALA A 62 -37.78 -18.16 0.95
C ALA A 62 -38.20 -18.48 -0.48
N TYR A 63 -37.87 -17.62 -1.44
CA TYR A 63 -38.13 -17.87 -2.86
C TYR A 63 -37.45 -19.15 -3.38
N GLN A 64 -36.24 -19.44 -2.89
CA GLN A 64 -35.46 -20.64 -3.25
C GLN A 64 -35.85 -21.90 -2.47
N GLU A 65 -36.76 -21.83 -1.49
CA GLU A 65 -37.10 -22.95 -0.60
C GLU A 65 -35.85 -23.58 0.09
N ASN A 66 -34.88 -22.74 0.45
CA ASN A 66 -33.59 -23.20 0.97
C ASN A 66 -33.68 -23.67 2.44
N ARG A 67 -33.98 -24.96 2.63
CA ARG A 67 -34.13 -25.57 3.96
C ARG A 67 -32.89 -25.49 4.84
N GLY A 68 -31.70 -25.56 4.26
CA GLY A 68 -30.45 -25.40 5.01
C GLY A 68 -30.34 -23.99 5.59
N PHE A 69 -30.69 -22.98 4.79
CA PHE A 69 -30.75 -21.60 5.25
C PHE A 69 -31.82 -21.39 6.32
N PHE A 70 -33.00 -22.00 6.17
CA PHE A 70 -34.06 -21.92 7.18
C PHE A 70 -33.60 -22.47 8.54
N ALA A 71 -32.90 -23.60 8.56
CA ALA A 71 -32.34 -24.14 9.80
C ALA A 71 -31.29 -23.21 10.43
N LEU A 72 -30.43 -22.58 9.62
CA LEU A 72 -29.44 -21.62 10.11
C LEU A 72 -30.08 -20.37 10.71
N THR A 73 -31.28 -19.98 10.26
CA THR A 73 -31.98 -18.84 10.87
C THR A 73 -32.40 -19.09 12.33
N LEU A 74 -32.33 -20.34 12.82
CA LEU A 74 -32.52 -20.64 14.25
C LEU A 74 -31.40 -20.06 15.15
N ALA A 75 -30.25 -19.68 14.57
CA ALA A 75 -29.21 -18.92 15.27
C ALA A 75 -29.73 -17.58 15.83
N ARG A 76 -30.90 -17.10 15.38
CA ARG A 76 -31.61 -15.94 15.94
C ARG A 76 -31.97 -16.09 17.42
N PHE A 77 -32.05 -17.30 17.97
CA PHE A 77 -32.15 -17.48 19.43
C PHE A 77 -30.94 -16.91 20.18
N ILE A 78 -29.74 -17.00 19.58
CA ILE A 78 -28.53 -16.40 20.14
C ILE A 78 -28.64 -14.88 20.10
N SER A 79 -29.10 -14.32 18.98
CA SER A 79 -29.33 -12.87 18.83
C SER A 79 -30.37 -12.35 19.84
N ALA A 80 -31.48 -13.08 20.01
CA ALA A 80 -32.49 -12.77 21.01
C ALA A 80 -31.89 -12.73 22.43
N ARG A 81 -31.05 -13.71 22.78
CA ARG A 81 -30.39 -13.76 24.08
C ARG A 81 -29.45 -12.58 24.28
N ILE A 82 -28.65 -12.23 23.27
CA ILE A 82 -27.73 -11.09 23.33
C ILE A 82 -28.53 -9.79 23.52
N PHE A 83 -29.56 -9.53 22.70
CA PHE A 83 -30.38 -8.32 22.83
C PHE A 83 -31.10 -8.24 24.17
N TRP A 84 -31.52 -9.37 24.75
CA TRP A 84 -32.13 -9.38 26.07
C TRP A 84 -31.18 -8.87 27.17
N LEU A 85 -29.88 -9.19 27.05
CA LEU A 85 -28.85 -8.77 28.00
C LEU A 85 -28.45 -7.29 27.85
N GLN A 86 -28.70 -6.67 26.70
CA GLN A 86 -28.39 -5.24 26.44
C GLN A 86 -29.37 -4.27 27.14
N GLY A 87 -30.38 -4.77 27.84
CA GLY A 87 -31.27 -3.97 28.68
C GLY A 87 -32.63 -3.64 28.07
N PRO A 88 -33.46 -2.83 28.79
CA PRO A 88 -34.88 -2.65 28.46
C PRO A 88 -35.17 -2.14 27.04
N ALA A 89 -34.33 -1.23 26.53
CA ALA A 89 -34.48 -0.65 25.19
C ALA A 89 -34.40 -1.70 24.06
N TRP A 90 -33.74 -2.83 24.31
CA TRP A 90 -33.52 -3.90 23.33
C TRP A 90 -34.49 -5.08 23.48
N ARG A 91 -35.31 -5.10 24.54
CA ARG A 91 -36.22 -6.23 24.84
C ARG A 91 -37.27 -6.44 23.77
N VAL A 92 -37.76 -5.37 23.12
CA VAL A 92 -38.74 -5.50 22.03
C VAL A 92 -38.14 -6.26 20.85
N ILE A 93 -36.89 -5.95 20.48
CA ILE A 93 -36.16 -6.63 19.41
C ILE A 93 -35.84 -8.07 19.82
N ALA A 94 -35.40 -8.27 21.06
CA ALA A 94 -35.11 -9.59 21.61
C ALA A 94 -36.34 -10.53 21.55
N SER A 95 -37.52 -10.03 21.96
CA SER A 95 -38.77 -10.79 21.88
C SER A 95 -39.15 -11.12 20.44
N TRP A 96 -38.95 -10.19 19.51
CA TRP A 96 -39.23 -10.42 18.09
C TRP A 96 -38.30 -11.49 17.48
N GLU A 97 -37.01 -11.42 17.78
CA GLU A 97 -36.02 -12.42 17.37
C GLU A 97 -36.36 -13.82 17.92
N ALA A 98 -36.72 -13.92 19.22
CA ALA A 98 -37.10 -15.18 19.83
C ALA A 98 -38.40 -15.75 19.24
N PHE A 99 -39.43 -14.91 19.07
CA PHE A 99 -40.69 -15.32 18.48
C PHE A 99 -40.52 -15.82 17.04
N SER A 100 -39.76 -15.09 16.23
CA SER A 100 -39.51 -15.47 14.84
C SER A 100 -38.73 -16.78 14.69
N ALA A 101 -37.71 -16.98 15.54
CA ALA A 101 -36.96 -18.24 15.59
C ALA A 101 -37.84 -19.41 16.03
N ALA A 102 -38.69 -19.21 17.05
CA ALA A 102 -39.63 -20.22 17.53
C ALA A 102 -40.67 -20.59 16.46
N LEU A 103 -41.21 -19.59 15.74
CA LEU A 103 -42.17 -19.84 14.67
C LEU A 103 -41.53 -20.62 13.51
N THR A 104 -40.29 -20.27 13.14
CA THR A 104 -39.53 -21.00 12.10
C THR A 104 -39.24 -22.43 12.54
N ALA A 105 -38.84 -22.65 13.80
CA ALA A 105 -38.60 -23.98 14.34
C ALA A 105 -39.87 -24.83 14.34
N ALA A 106 -41.01 -24.25 14.75
CA ALA A 106 -42.30 -24.93 14.73
C ALA A 106 -42.74 -25.28 13.31
N ALA A 107 -42.56 -24.37 12.34
CA ALA A 107 -42.86 -24.62 10.93
C ALA A 107 -41.99 -25.76 10.36
N LEU A 108 -40.69 -25.75 10.65
CA LEU A 108 -39.76 -26.81 10.24
C LEU A 108 -40.14 -28.16 10.88
N ALA A 109 -40.48 -28.18 12.17
CA ALA A 109 -40.88 -29.39 12.89
C ALA A 109 -42.22 -29.93 12.38
N TYR A 110 -43.20 -29.05 12.14
CA TYR A 110 -44.50 -29.41 11.59
C TYR A 110 -44.38 -30.02 10.19
N GLU A 111 -43.58 -29.41 9.33
CA GLU A 111 -43.33 -29.92 7.98
C GLU A 111 -42.52 -31.22 7.97
N GLY A 112 -41.58 -31.37 8.92
CA GLY A 112 -40.87 -32.63 9.14
C GLY A 112 -41.77 -33.76 9.66
N TYR A 113 -42.74 -33.45 10.51
CA TYR A 113 -43.66 -34.43 11.11
C TYR A 113 -44.80 -34.85 10.15
N HIS A 114 -45.36 -33.91 9.38
CA HIS A 114 -46.51 -34.17 8.50
C HIS A 114 -46.16 -34.70 7.10
N GLY A 115 -44.92 -35.20 6.89
CA GLY A 115 -44.59 -36.07 5.76
C GLY A 115 -44.92 -35.50 4.38
N SER A 116 -44.95 -34.18 4.23
CA SER A 116 -45.21 -33.54 2.94
C SER A 116 -43.94 -33.63 2.10
N LEU A 117 -43.89 -34.73 1.34
CA LEU A 117 -42.99 -35.01 0.23
C LEU A 117 -41.52 -35.24 0.64
N ILE A 118 -41.21 -36.53 0.82
CA ILE A 118 -40.09 -37.15 0.09
C ILE A 118 -40.33 -36.90 -1.42
N ILE A 119 -40.18 -35.65 -1.86
CA ILE A 119 -39.65 -35.42 -3.20
C ILE A 119 -38.21 -35.89 -3.05
N PRO A 120 -37.73 -36.88 -3.83
CA PRO A 120 -36.31 -37.15 -3.87
C PRO A 120 -35.67 -35.79 -4.10
N CYS A 121 -34.85 -35.35 -3.14
CA CYS A 121 -34.10 -34.10 -3.23
C CYS A 121 -33.80 -33.90 -4.71
N PRO A 122 -34.44 -32.94 -5.42
CA PRO A 122 -34.06 -32.72 -6.79
C PRO A 122 -32.61 -32.38 -6.60
N ARG A 123 -31.70 -33.30 -7.00
CA ARG A 123 -30.24 -33.11 -6.97
C ARG A 123 -30.11 -31.64 -7.25
N PRO A 124 -29.59 -30.84 -6.30
CA PRO A 124 -29.77 -29.40 -6.30
C PRO A 124 -29.64 -29.03 -7.74
N LYS A 125 -30.74 -28.63 -8.40
CA LYS A 125 -30.63 -28.16 -9.78
C LYS A 125 -29.52 -27.17 -9.58
N GLN A 126 -28.38 -27.46 -10.19
CA GLN A 126 -27.28 -26.54 -10.22
C GLN A 126 -27.89 -25.35 -10.97
N PHE A 127 -28.60 -24.49 -10.25
CA PHE A 127 -28.16 -23.12 -10.16
C PHE A 127 -26.68 -23.28 -9.89
N LEU A 128 -25.95 -23.36 -11.00
CA LEU A 128 -24.62 -22.86 -11.09
C LEU A 128 -24.73 -21.49 -10.41
N SER A 129 -24.55 -21.47 -9.09
CA SER A 129 -23.52 -20.64 -8.49
C SER A 129 -22.39 -20.85 -9.47
N MET A 130 -22.31 -19.95 -10.45
CA MET A 130 -21.29 -19.97 -11.47
C MET A 130 -20.02 -19.82 -10.64
N GLN A 131 -19.42 -20.96 -10.29
CA GLN A 131 -18.20 -20.94 -9.53
C GLN A 131 -17.22 -20.28 -10.46
N LEU A 132 -16.25 -19.54 -9.93
CA LEU A 132 -15.26 -18.90 -10.80
C LEU A 132 -14.61 -19.93 -11.75
N GLN A 133 -14.57 -21.21 -11.36
CA GLN A 133 -14.12 -22.38 -12.12
C GLN A 133 -14.98 -22.72 -13.35
N ASP A 134 -16.25 -22.31 -13.39
CA ASP A 134 -17.17 -22.51 -14.52
C ASP A 134 -17.05 -21.40 -15.58
N ILE A 135 -16.32 -20.31 -15.25
CA ILE A 135 -16.01 -19.23 -16.17
C ILE A 135 -14.93 -19.68 -17.18
N PRO A 136 -15.02 -19.32 -18.47
CA PRO A 136 -13.95 -19.53 -19.44
C PRO A 136 -12.57 -19.08 -18.94
N LEU A 137 -11.53 -19.82 -19.31
CA LEU A 137 -10.15 -19.61 -18.82
C LEU A 137 -9.66 -18.17 -19.09
N GLU A 138 -10.00 -17.63 -20.25
CA GLU A 138 -9.60 -16.30 -20.69
C GLU A 138 -10.18 -15.23 -19.76
N LEU A 139 -11.46 -15.35 -19.42
CA LEU A 139 -12.15 -14.43 -18.53
C LEU A 139 -11.66 -14.57 -17.09
N ARG A 140 -11.40 -15.79 -16.61
CA ARG A 140 -10.75 -15.99 -15.29
C ARG A 140 -9.40 -15.30 -15.21
N LYS A 141 -8.55 -15.48 -16.22
CA LYS A 141 -7.23 -14.86 -16.25
C LYS A 141 -7.32 -13.35 -16.27
N ALA A 142 -8.25 -12.78 -17.04
CA ALA A 142 -8.51 -11.34 -17.04
C ALA A 142 -8.98 -10.84 -15.66
N ILE A 143 -9.86 -11.58 -14.98
CA ILE A 143 -10.31 -11.24 -13.62
C ILE A 143 -9.13 -11.29 -12.64
N PHE A 144 -8.32 -12.36 -12.67
CA PHE A 144 -7.16 -12.46 -11.78
C PHE A 144 -6.15 -11.35 -12.04
N GLU A 145 -5.88 -11.02 -13.30
CA GLU A 145 -5.00 -9.92 -13.65
C GLU A 145 -5.54 -8.58 -13.14
N LEU A 146 -6.84 -8.34 -13.26
CA LEU A 146 -7.49 -7.14 -12.75
C LEU A 146 -7.44 -7.05 -11.21
N VAL A 147 -7.73 -8.16 -10.51
CA VAL A 147 -7.67 -8.23 -9.05
C VAL A 147 -6.23 -8.03 -8.55
N LEU A 148 -5.25 -8.62 -9.22
CA LEU A 148 -3.84 -8.49 -8.86
C LEU A 148 -3.32 -7.07 -9.10
N ARG A 149 -3.77 -6.40 -10.16
CA ARG A 149 -3.39 -5.02 -10.51
C ARG A 149 -4.24 -3.94 -9.84
N ALA A 150 -5.32 -4.31 -9.16
CA ALA A 150 -6.18 -3.35 -8.50
C ALA A 150 -5.35 -2.51 -7.49
N PRO A 151 -5.42 -1.17 -7.57
CA PRO A 151 -4.66 -0.31 -6.67
C PRO A 151 -5.10 -0.54 -5.24
N VAL A 152 -4.14 -0.55 -4.30
CA VAL A 152 -4.50 -0.50 -2.87
C VAL A 152 -5.03 0.89 -2.57
N THR A 153 -6.17 0.98 -1.88
CA THR A 153 -6.66 2.26 -1.38
C THR A 153 -5.60 2.88 -0.47
N PRO A 154 -5.11 4.10 -0.75
CA PRO A 154 -4.10 4.72 0.08
C PRO A 154 -4.64 4.97 1.49
N SER A 155 -3.93 4.49 2.52
CA SER A 155 -4.31 4.68 3.92
C SER A 155 -3.76 6.00 4.48
N SER A 156 -4.36 6.46 5.59
CA SER A 156 -3.82 7.60 6.35
C SER A 156 -2.62 7.19 7.23
N PRO A 157 -1.80 8.15 7.68
CA PRO A 157 -0.77 7.89 8.70
C PRO A 157 -1.34 7.21 9.95
N SER A 158 -2.44 7.74 10.50
CA SER A 158 -3.16 7.21 11.67
C SER A 158 -3.51 5.72 11.56
N GLU A 159 -4.01 5.28 10.41
CA GLU A 159 -4.42 3.89 10.19
C GLU A 159 -3.22 2.96 9.92
N SER A 160 -2.16 3.48 9.30
CA SER A 160 -1.06 2.67 8.79
C SER A 160 0.17 2.61 9.70
N GLN A 161 0.17 3.32 10.83
CA GLN A 161 1.32 3.41 11.73
C GLN A 161 1.65 2.09 12.45
N HIS A 162 0.65 1.22 12.66
CA HIS A 162 0.83 -0.06 13.34
C HIS A 162 1.61 -1.06 12.48
N GLY A 163 2.59 -1.75 13.09
CA GLY A 163 3.42 -2.74 12.40
C GLY A 163 4.57 -2.16 11.57
N ARG A 164 4.66 -0.83 11.42
CA ARG A 164 5.84 -0.19 10.82
C ARG A 164 7.07 -0.35 11.70
N ALA A 165 8.21 -0.59 11.06
CA ALA A 165 9.51 -0.72 11.71
C ALA A 165 10.59 -0.04 10.87
N GLN A 166 11.63 0.45 11.54
CA GLN A 166 12.88 0.83 10.88
C GLN A 166 13.56 -0.39 10.28
N LEU A 167 14.34 -0.17 9.22
CA LEU A 167 15.21 -1.23 8.70
C LEU A 167 16.10 -1.76 9.83
N ARG A 168 16.10 -3.09 9.97
CA ARG A 168 17.06 -3.81 10.82
C ARG A 168 18.32 -4.22 10.06
N HIS A 169 18.32 -4.12 8.74
CA HIS A 169 19.44 -4.57 7.91
C HIS A 169 20.48 -3.47 7.77
N CYS A 170 21.71 -3.75 8.20
CA CYS A 170 22.84 -2.86 7.96
C CYS A 170 23.11 -2.79 6.45
N LEU A 171 23.03 -1.59 5.88
CA LEU A 171 23.49 -1.32 4.52
C LEU A 171 24.98 -1.67 4.42
N ARG A 172 25.35 -2.47 3.40
CA ARG A 172 26.64 -3.20 3.34
C ARG A 172 27.89 -2.35 3.34
N ASP A 173 27.81 -1.08 2.95
CA ASP A 173 28.98 -0.23 2.67
C ASP A 173 28.92 1.15 3.33
N VAL A 174 28.11 1.30 4.37
CA VAL A 174 28.03 2.57 5.09
C VAL A 174 29.23 2.67 6.05
N ARG A 175 30.39 3.03 5.48
CA ARG A 175 31.72 3.09 6.13
C ARG A 175 31.82 4.01 7.37
N TRP A 176 30.77 4.74 7.76
CA TRP A 176 30.87 5.85 8.72
C TRP A 176 29.84 5.89 9.85
N GLY A 177 29.34 4.75 10.32
CA GLY A 177 28.46 4.74 11.51
C GLY A 177 27.15 5.50 11.34
N TRP A 178 26.80 5.87 10.10
CA TRP A 178 25.49 6.43 9.77
C TRP A 178 24.42 5.38 10.08
N LYS A 179 23.50 5.76 10.96
CA LYS A 179 22.24 5.05 11.15
C LYS A 179 21.17 5.93 10.54
N PRO A 180 20.77 5.69 9.28
CA PRO A 180 19.71 6.49 8.71
C PRO A 180 18.47 6.32 9.59
N ARG A 181 17.90 7.45 9.97
CA ARG A 181 16.66 7.54 10.75
C ARG A 181 15.63 8.17 9.84
N GLY A 182 14.39 7.72 9.97
CA GLY A 182 13.26 8.33 9.28
C GLY A 182 12.69 7.52 8.12
N VAL A 183 13.13 6.29 7.86
CA VAL A 183 12.39 5.35 6.99
C VAL A 183 11.69 4.28 7.84
N TRP A 184 10.36 4.23 7.73
CA TRP A 184 9.49 3.35 8.53
C TRP A 184 8.61 2.48 7.64
N GLN A 185 9.11 1.30 7.33
CA GLN A 185 8.48 0.43 6.36
C GLN A 185 7.43 -0.49 6.99
N LEU A 186 6.33 -0.68 6.28
CA LEU A 186 5.38 -1.76 6.56
C LEU A 186 5.80 -3.02 5.80
N ALA A 187 5.69 -4.19 6.43
CA ALA A 187 5.94 -5.45 5.76
C ALA A 187 5.03 -5.58 4.52
N PRO A 188 5.57 -5.94 3.35
CA PRO A 188 4.78 -5.99 2.12
C PRO A 188 3.68 -7.04 2.25
N MET A 189 2.45 -6.67 1.90
CA MET A 189 1.34 -7.61 1.79
C MET A 189 1.40 -8.31 0.44
N ASN A 190 1.43 -9.64 0.46
CA ASN A 190 1.33 -10.44 -0.75
C ASN A 190 -0.14 -10.54 -1.19
N LYS A 191 -0.57 -9.64 -2.09
CA LYS A 191 -1.93 -9.60 -2.65
C LYS A 191 -2.36 -10.93 -3.27
N SER A 192 -1.41 -11.65 -3.85
CA SER A 192 -1.70 -12.91 -4.53
C SER A 192 -1.89 -14.10 -3.59
N LEU A 193 -1.48 -13.98 -2.32
CA LEU A 193 -1.49 -15.10 -1.39
C LEU A 193 -2.90 -15.71 -1.27
N SER A 194 -3.92 -14.87 -1.14
CA SER A 194 -5.31 -15.32 -1.06
C SER A 194 -5.75 -16.08 -2.31
N LEU A 195 -5.31 -15.67 -3.51
CA LEU A 195 -5.64 -16.36 -4.77
C LEU A 195 -4.85 -17.66 -4.95
N LEU A 196 -3.58 -17.67 -4.55
CA LEU A 196 -2.69 -18.83 -4.63
C LEU A 196 -3.13 -19.97 -3.69
N LEU A 197 -3.81 -19.65 -2.60
CA LEU A 197 -4.25 -20.62 -1.58
C LEU A 197 -5.66 -21.18 -1.81
N VAL A 198 -6.42 -20.68 -2.81
CA VAL A 198 -7.81 -21.15 -3.05
C VAL A 198 -7.85 -22.58 -3.59
N SER A 199 -7.08 -22.86 -4.65
CA SER A 199 -7.08 -24.18 -5.31
C SER A 199 -5.82 -24.40 -6.15
N ARG A 200 -5.53 -25.67 -6.48
CA ARG A 200 -4.42 -26.03 -7.37
C ARG A 200 -4.57 -25.41 -8.76
N GLN A 201 -5.79 -25.28 -9.26
CA GLN A 201 -6.07 -24.65 -10.55
C GLN A 201 -5.74 -23.16 -10.51
N PHE A 202 -6.20 -22.44 -9.49
CA PHE A 202 -5.91 -21.01 -9.34
C PHE A 202 -4.42 -20.79 -9.17
N TYR A 203 -3.74 -21.64 -8.41
CA TYR A 203 -2.29 -21.60 -8.28
C TYR A 203 -1.59 -21.66 -9.64
N VAL A 204 -1.97 -22.60 -10.52
CA VAL A 204 -1.38 -22.74 -11.86
C VAL A 204 -1.71 -21.53 -12.73
N GLU A 205 -2.95 -21.06 -12.72
CA GLU A 205 -3.40 -19.93 -13.55
C GLU A 205 -2.75 -18.61 -13.10
N VAL A 206 -2.67 -18.33 -11.80
CA VAL A 206 -1.99 -17.13 -11.24
C VAL A 206 -0.48 -17.20 -11.48
N ARG A 207 0.14 -18.38 -11.34
CA ARG A 207 1.57 -18.56 -11.68
C ARG A 207 1.85 -18.30 -13.16
N ASP A 208 0.94 -18.68 -14.04
CA ASP A 208 1.04 -18.40 -15.47
C ASP A 208 0.94 -16.88 -15.75
N ILE A 209 0.05 -16.17 -15.06
CA ILE A 209 0.00 -14.70 -15.10
C ILE A 209 1.32 -14.09 -14.61
N PHE A 210 1.87 -14.56 -13.50
CA PHE A 210 3.13 -14.05 -12.93
C PHE A 210 4.33 -14.15 -13.86
N ARG A 211 4.37 -15.19 -14.71
CA ARG A 211 5.42 -15.35 -15.72
C ARG A 211 5.36 -14.30 -16.83
N ARG A 212 4.17 -13.73 -17.08
CA ARG A 212 3.91 -12.75 -18.15
C ARG A 212 3.96 -11.32 -17.67
N LEU A 213 3.68 -11.09 -16.39
CA LEU A 213 3.75 -9.75 -15.80
C LEU A 213 5.20 -9.22 -15.86
N PRO A 214 5.39 -7.92 -16.14
CA PRO A 214 6.72 -7.32 -16.10
C PRO A 214 7.29 -7.32 -14.68
N ASN A 215 8.59 -7.12 -14.53
CA ASN A 215 9.23 -6.92 -13.24
C ASN A 215 9.16 -5.43 -12.87
N SER A 216 7.93 -4.95 -12.73
CA SER A 216 7.62 -3.58 -12.33
C SER A 216 6.94 -3.56 -10.97
N TYR A 217 7.31 -2.60 -10.14
CA TYR A 217 6.82 -2.50 -8.76
C TYR A 217 6.36 -1.11 -8.44
N HIS A 218 5.39 -1.04 -7.54
CA HIS A 218 4.87 0.21 -7.03
C HIS A 218 5.12 0.33 -5.53
N VAL A 219 5.48 1.54 -5.10
CA VAL A 219 5.60 1.90 -3.68
C VAL A 219 4.84 3.19 -3.42
N ASP A 220 3.96 3.15 -2.44
CA ASP A 220 3.33 4.35 -1.88
C ASP A 220 4.20 4.80 -0.69
N ILE A 221 4.65 6.05 -0.71
CA ILE A 221 5.50 6.62 0.34
C ILE A 221 4.75 7.77 0.96
N MET A 222 4.35 7.61 2.22
CA MET A 222 3.85 8.76 2.98
C MET A 222 5.05 9.54 3.53
N PHE A 223 5.18 10.79 3.12
CA PHE A 223 6.08 11.75 3.74
C PHE A 223 5.30 12.45 4.86
N VAL A 224 5.51 11.97 6.10
CA VAL A 224 4.88 12.55 7.29
C VAL A 224 5.90 13.49 7.92
N LYS A 225 5.61 14.80 7.89
CA LYS A 225 6.59 15.81 8.32
C LYS A 225 6.99 15.59 9.79
N ASN A 226 8.30 15.65 10.07
CA ASN A 226 8.92 15.30 11.36
C ASN A 226 8.81 13.82 11.80
N TYR A 227 8.09 12.98 11.05
CA TYR A 227 7.81 11.57 11.41
C TYR A 227 8.41 10.56 10.42
N GLY A 228 8.91 11.03 9.26
CA GLY A 228 9.67 10.23 8.32
C GLY A 228 8.95 9.87 7.03
N PHE A 229 9.65 9.09 6.20
CA PHE A 229 9.15 8.41 5.02
C PHE A 229 8.62 7.05 5.39
N TRP A 230 7.38 6.77 5.04
CA TRP A 230 6.66 5.57 5.43
C TRP A 230 6.31 4.77 4.17
N PRO A 231 7.26 4.01 3.60
CA PRO A 231 7.01 3.24 2.39
C PRO A 231 6.07 2.07 2.68
N THR A 232 5.16 1.84 1.74
CA THR A 232 4.27 0.69 1.65
C THR A 232 4.38 0.13 0.25
N TRP A 233 4.92 -1.08 0.14
CA TRP A 233 5.15 -1.73 -1.15
C TRP A 233 3.92 -2.50 -1.62
N ASP A 234 3.52 -2.26 -2.87
CA ASP A 234 2.51 -3.04 -3.56
C ASP A 234 3.19 -4.12 -4.43
N ILE A 235 3.29 -5.33 -3.87
CA ILE A 235 4.02 -6.44 -4.49
C ILE A 235 3.02 -7.48 -4.99
N ILE A 236 2.80 -7.47 -6.30
CA ILE A 236 1.97 -8.45 -7.00
C ILE A 236 2.63 -9.83 -7.00
N LYS A 237 3.94 -9.86 -7.31
CA LYS A 237 4.77 -11.07 -7.36
C LYS A 237 6.18 -10.76 -6.85
N PRO A 238 6.92 -11.71 -6.26
CA PRO A 238 8.34 -11.51 -5.96
C PRO A 238 9.16 -11.24 -7.23
N PRO A 239 10.30 -10.53 -7.13
CA PRO A 239 11.25 -10.39 -8.22
C PRO A 239 11.64 -11.74 -8.82
N THR A 240 11.43 -11.90 -10.13
CA THR A 240 11.81 -13.12 -10.85
C THR A 240 13.26 -13.09 -11.33
N SER A 241 13.88 -11.91 -11.33
CA SER A 241 15.28 -11.69 -11.64
C SER A 241 15.81 -10.52 -10.79
N ARG A 242 17.12 -10.31 -10.82
CA ARG A 242 17.73 -9.11 -10.23
C ARG A 242 17.48 -7.83 -11.03
N TYR A 243 16.93 -7.96 -12.24
CA TYR A 243 16.65 -6.85 -13.14
C TYR A 243 15.19 -6.42 -12.96
N ILE A 244 15.02 -5.16 -12.58
CA ILE A 244 13.75 -4.51 -12.38
C ILE A 244 13.55 -3.54 -13.53
N ASP A 245 12.47 -3.74 -14.27
CA ASP A 245 12.17 -2.93 -15.46
C ASP A 245 11.80 -1.51 -15.04
N LYS A 246 10.98 -1.36 -14.00
CA LYS A 246 10.50 -0.06 -13.56
C LYS A 246 10.05 -0.04 -12.11
N ILE A 247 10.41 1.01 -11.38
CA ILE A 247 9.83 1.32 -10.07
C ILE A 247 9.01 2.59 -10.18
N THR A 248 7.75 2.52 -9.79
CA THR A 248 6.88 3.70 -9.68
C THR A 248 6.64 4.00 -8.22
N SER A 249 7.10 5.16 -7.76
CA SER A 249 6.88 5.69 -6.42
C SER A 249 5.81 6.77 -6.45
N THR A 250 4.85 6.72 -5.55
CA THR A 250 3.94 7.84 -5.28
C THR A 250 4.19 8.37 -3.89
N ILE A 251 4.53 9.66 -3.79
CA ILE A 251 4.86 10.33 -2.55
C ILE A 251 3.70 11.23 -2.15
N ARG A 252 3.06 10.89 -1.03
CA ARG A 252 1.95 11.65 -0.44
C ARG A 252 2.43 12.43 0.77
N ILE A 253 2.12 13.71 0.83
CA ILE A 253 2.59 14.63 1.88
C ILE A 253 1.53 14.75 2.98
N PHE A 254 1.95 14.61 4.24
CA PHE A 254 1.07 14.69 5.41
C PHE A 254 1.60 15.63 6.49
N GLU A 255 0.70 16.44 7.05
CA GLU A 255 0.93 17.04 8.36
C GLU A 255 0.80 15.95 9.44
N PRO A 256 1.59 16.00 10.53
CA PRO A 256 1.45 15.06 11.63
C PRO A 256 0.12 15.27 12.34
N THR A 257 -0.53 14.17 12.69
CA THR A 257 -1.75 14.16 13.50
C THR A 257 -1.43 13.86 14.97
N ASP A 258 -2.32 14.25 15.88
CA ASP A 258 -2.10 14.11 17.34
C ASP A 258 -2.07 12.65 17.83
N ASP A 259 -2.56 11.71 17.01
CA ASP A 259 -2.68 10.29 17.33
C ASP A 259 -1.50 9.43 16.84
N LEU A 260 -0.45 10.06 16.28
CA LEU A 260 0.74 9.35 15.84
C LEU A 260 1.63 8.96 17.02
N ASP A 261 2.15 7.73 16.99
CA ASP A 261 3.05 7.20 18.02
C ASP A 261 4.36 8.02 18.10
N ASP A 262 4.71 8.44 19.32
CA ASP A 262 5.91 9.24 19.62
C ASP A 262 7.21 8.58 19.14
N ARG A 263 7.26 7.26 18.92
CA ARG A 263 8.45 6.58 18.40
C ARG A 263 8.91 7.08 17.03
N PHE A 264 7.99 7.65 16.25
CA PHE A 264 8.25 8.19 14.92
C PHE A 264 8.70 9.65 14.96
N LYS A 265 8.34 10.36 16.03
CA LYS A 265 8.59 11.78 16.19
C LYS A 265 10.08 12.08 16.12
N ASP A 266 10.41 13.19 15.47
CA ASP A 266 11.78 13.66 15.29
C ASP A 266 12.69 12.70 14.53
N SER A 267 12.12 11.69 13.86
CA SER A 267 12.90 10.73 13.06
C SER A 267 13.38 11.30 11.73
N LEU A 268 12.85 12.46 11.32
CA LEU A 268 13.23 13.15 10.10
C LEU A 268 13.41 14.64 10.36
N SER A 269 14.62 15.16 10.10
CA SER A 269 14.94 16.57 10.25
C SER A 269 15.64 17.11 9.00
N PHE A 270 15.33 18.35 8.64
CA PHE A 270 15.99 19.09 7.56
C PHE A 270 17.16 19.94 8.04
N ARG A 271 17.59 19.76 9.30
CA ARG A 271 18.74 20.47 9.87
C ARG A 271 20.04 19.78 9.46
N GLY A 272 20.97 20.54 8.88
CA GLY A 272 22.34 20.08 8.63
C GLY A 272 23.17 20.00 9.91
N GLY A 273 24.04 18.98 10.02
CA GLY A 273 24.98 18.82 11.13
C GLY A 273 26.37 19.40 10.85
N ASP A 274 27.35 19.10 11.72
CA ASP A 274 28.75 19.57 11.69
C ASP A 274 29.61 18.91 10.57
N GLY A 275 29.03 18.68 9.39
CA GLY A 275 29.75 18.15 8.21
C GLY A 275 29.13 16.91 7.55
N GLY A 276 28.03 16.36 8.08
CA GLY A 276 27.26 15.27 7.44
C GLY A 276 25.99 15.76 6.74
N PRO A 277 25.39 14.96 5.83
CA PRO A 277 24.14 15.32 5.18
C PRO A 277 22.97 15.37 6.19
N GLU A 278 21.94 16.13 5.84
CA GLU A 278 20.72 16.26 6.62
C GLU A 278 20.03 14.88 6.80
N SER A 279 19.34 14.66 7.92
CA SER A 279 18.67 13.37 8.18
C SER A 279 17.66 13.01 7.09
N ALA A 280 16.97 14.01 6.52
CA ALA A 280 16.05 13.82 5.41
C ALA A 280 16.76 13.32 4.13
N ALA A 281 17.94 13.87 3.82
CA ALA A 281 18.79 13.42 2.72
C ALA A 281 19.27 11.98 2.94
N SER A 282 19.67 11.64 4.17
CA SER A 282 20.03 10.26 4.52
C SER A 282 18.86 9.28 4.36
N ALA A 283 17.64 9.67 4.72
CA ALA A 283 16.46 8.83 4.57
C ALA A 283 16.09 8.63 3.07
N LEU A 284 16.23 9.67 2.24
CA LEU A 284 16.06 9.54 0.79
C LEU A 284 17.07 8.58 0.16
N TYR A 285 18.34 8.69 0.56
CA TYR A 285 19.38 7.77 0.14
C TYR A 285 19.10 6.33 0.59
N GLU A 286 18.63 6.16 1.84
CA GLU A 286 18.24 4.85 2.38
C GLU A 286 17.15 4.20 1.54
N LEU A 287 16.13 4.94 1.07
CA LEU A 287 15.09 4.39 0.19
C LEU A 287 15.67 3.79 -1.10
N LEU A 288 16.61 4.49 -1.73
CA LEU A 288 17.23 4.04 -2.99
C LEU A 288 18.17 2.86 -2.78
N VAL A 289 19.07 2.94 -1.79
CA VAL A 289 20.04 1.87 -1.55
C VAL A 289 19.37 0.63 -0.99
N SER A 290 18.35 0.76 -0.15
CA SER A 290 17.59 -0.38 0.36
C SER A 290 16.90 -1.13 -0.78
N LEU A 291 16.34 -0.40 -1.75
CA LEU A 291 15.79 -0.98 -2.97
C LEU A 291 16.88 -1.71 -3.79
N ILE A 292 18.06 -1.13 -3.94
CA ILE A 292 19.18 -1.78 -4.65
C ILE A 292 19.65 -3.02 -3.90
N GLN A 293 19.89 -2.95 -2.60
CA GLN A 293 20.53 -4.05 -1.86
C GLN A 293 19.57 -5.17 -1.48
N HIS A 294 18.30 -4.84 -1.24
CA HIS A 294 17.33 -5.78 -0.70
C HIS A 294 16.08 -5.96 -1.57
N GLY A 295 15.92 -5.14 -2.60
CA GLY A 295 14.80 -5.21 -3.52
C GLY A 295 13.49 -4.64 -2.96
N PRO A 296 12.41 -4.70 -3.77
CA PRO A 296 11.09 -4.24 -3.38
C PRO A 296 10.63 -4.92 -2.08
N GLY A 297 10.26 -4.12 -1.08
CA GLY A 297 9.69 -4.63 0.15
C GLY A 297 10.60 -5.48 1.04
N TYR A 298 11.92 -5.54 0.78
CA TYR A 298 12.82 -6.54 1.38
C TYR A 298 12.48 -7.98 1.01
N VAL A 299 11.75 -8.20 -0.10
CA VAL A 299 11.39 -9.55 -0.58
C VAL A 299 12.50 -10.14 -1.47
N GLY A 300 13.64 -9.46 -1.58
CA GLY A 300 14.75 -9.85 -2.46
C GLY A 300 15.48 -11.13 -2.05
N HIS A 301 16.20 -11.69 -3.03
CA HIS A 301 16.90 -12.99 -2.95
C HIS A 301 18.03 -13.02 -1.90
N PRO A 302 18.30 -14.18 -1.26
CA PRO A 302 19.40 -14.36 -0.29
C PRO A 302 20.81 -14.28 -0.89
N ASN A 303 20.96 -14.15 -2.21
CA ASN A 303 22.25 -14.25 -2.89
C ASN A 303 23.11 -12.99 -2.81
N ASN A 304 22.69 -11.97 -2.04
CA ASN A 304 23.53 -10.82 -1.69
C ASN A 304 24.03 -9.99 -2.89
N GLN A 305 23.47 -10.20 -4.09
CA GLN A 305 23.72 -9.39 -5.27
C GLN A 305 22.65 -8.31 -5.35
N GLY A 306 23.06 -7.05 -5.48
CA GLY A 306 22.13 -5.92 -5.61
C GLY A 306 21.26 -6.02 -6.88
N PHE A 307 20.07 -5.45 -6.80
CA PHE A 307 19.12 -5.28 -7.88
C PHE A 307 19.59 -4.19 -8.84
N VAL A 308 19.32 -4.41 -10.12
CA VAL A 308 19.57 -3.44 -11.19
C VAL A 308 18.21 -2.93 -11.65
N ILE A 309 18.03 -1.62 -11.61
CA ILE A 309 16.78 -0.93 -11.89
C ILE A 309 16.97 -0.14 -13.18
N ASN A 310 16.09 -0.36 -14.15
CA ASN A 310 16.18 0.37 -15.41
C ASN A 310 15.70 1.82 -15.24
N GLU A 311 14.46 1.98 -14.77
CA GLU A 311 13.83 3.28 -14.58
C GLU A 311 13.19 3.40 -13.19
N ILE A 312 13.31 4.60 -12.60
CA ILE A 312 12.56 4.99 -11.40
C ILE A 312 11.68 6.19 -11.77
N GLU A 313 10.40 6.12 -11.46
CA GLU A 313 9.44 7.20 -11.59
C GLU A 313 9.00 7.61 -10.19
N VAL A 314 9.14 8.89 -9.87
CA VAL A 314 8.79 9.47 -8.57
C VAL A 314 7.71 10.51 -8.79
N ASN A 315 6.48 10.17 -8.41
CA ASN A 315 5.35 11.10 -8.49
C ASN A 315 5.07 11.70 -7.12
N VAL A 316 5.31 13.00 -6.94
CA VAL A 316 4.92 13.73 -5.72
C VAL A 316 3.54 14.32 -5.95
N VAL A 317 2.58 13.95 -5.09
CA VAL A 317 1.20 14.40 -5.22
C VAL A 317 0.88 15.50 -4.22
N SER A 318 -0.01 16.42 -4.61
CA SER A 318 -0.53 17.46 -3.74
C SER A 318 -1.15 16.83 -2.49
N PRO A 319 -1.01 17.47 -1.32
CA PRO A 319 -1.62 16.98 -0.10
C PRO A 319 -3.15 16.91 -0.20
N THR A 320 -3.72 15.83 0.32
CA THR A 320 -5.17 15.57 0.31
C THR A 320 -5.78 15.50 1.71
N ASP A 321 -4.99 15.74 2.75
CA ASP A 321 -5.39 15.71 4.17
C ASP A 321 -6.13 16.98 4.64
N GLY A 322 -6.27 17.98 3.76
CA GLY A 322 -6.97 19.23 4.05
C GLY A 322 -6.19 20.22 4.92
N ALA A 323 -4.93 19.92 5.25
CA ALA A 323 -4.06 20.82 6.00
C ALA A 323 -3.42 21.89 5.09
N ALA A 324 -2.90 22.97 5.69
CA ALA A 324 -2.38 24.11 4.93
C ALA A 324 -0.98 23.88 4.30
N HIS A 325 -0.23 22.88 4.78
CA HIS A 325 1.10 22.49 4.28
C HIS A 325 2.08 23.65 4.01
N THR A 326 2.10 24.64 4.90
CA THR A 326 2.83 25.90 4.66
C THR A 326 4.35 25.75 4.64
N ARG A 327 4.91 24.64 5.14
CA ARG A 327 6.35 24.35 5.19
C ARG A 327 6.62 22.86 4.96
N LEU A 328 7.82 22.50 4.50
CA LEU A 328 8.26 21.09 4.46
C LEU A 328 8.73 20.60 5.84
N ALA A 329 9.32 21.49 6.64
CA ALA A 329 9.74 21.22 8.01
C ALA A 329 8.63 21.60 8.99
N CYS A 330 8.45 20.80 10.05
CA CYS A 330 7.50 21.14 11.13
C CYS A 330 8.05 22.15 12.13
N ARG A 331 9.37 22.29 12.25
CA ARG A 331 9.98 23.07 13.33
C ARG A 331 10.27 24.49 12.88
N ASP A 332 9.83 25.46 13.68
CA ASP A 332 10.01 26.90 13.42
C ASP A 332 11.48 27.33 13.31
N ASN A 333 12.40 26.57 13.90
CA ASN A 333 13.84 26.85 13.89
C ASN A 333 14.63 26.00 12.88
N GLU A 334 13.99 25.09 12.14
CA GLU A 334 14.67 24.40 11.06
C GLU A 334 14.86 25.40 9.92
N ASN A 335 16.12 25.66 9.56
CA ASN A 335 16.50 26.47 8.41
C ASN A 335 17.32 25.56 7.48
N PRO A 336 16.65 24.82 6.59
CA PRO A 336 17.32 23.84 5.73
C PRO A 336 18.42 24.50 4.90
N ARG A 337 19.60 23.89 4.89
CA ARG A 337 20.74 24.47 4.16
C ARG A 337 20.48 24.48 2.65
N TRP A 338 19.74 23.48 2.17
CA TRP A 338 19.39 23.35 0.76
C TRP A 338 18.50 24.49 0.25
N LEU A 339 17.61 25.08 1.06
CA LEU A 339 16.81 26.24 0.63
C LEU A 339 17.71 27.39 0.17
N ARG A 340 18.82 27.63 0.89
CA ARG A 340 19.82 28.62 0.50
C ARG A 340 20.60 28.22 -0.74
N LEU A 341 20.91 26.92 -0.89
CA LEU A 341 21.65 26.40 -2.04
C LEU A 341 20.81 26.39 -3.32
N CYS A 342 19.50 26.20 -3.20
CA CYS A 342 18.53 26.23 -4.30
C CYS A 342 18.02 27.64 -4.60
N GLY A 343 18.39 28.67 -3.82
CA GLY A 343 17.89 30.03 -3.98
C GLY A 343 16.39 30.18 -3.70
N ILE A 344 15.80 29.26 -2.92
CA ILE A 344 14.38 29.27 -2.58
C ILE A 344 14.21 30.08 -1.29
N GLU A 345 13.62 31.27 -1.40
CA GLU A 345 13.24 32.07 -0.25
C GLU A 345 12.05 31.45 0.49
N TYR A 346 12.03 31.55 1.83
CA TYR A 346 11.05 30.92 2.73
C TYR A 346 9.58 31.31 2.45
N GLY A 347 9.33 32.30 1.59
CA GLY A 347 8.02 32.90 1.32
C GLY A 347 7.41 32.66 -0.06
N ASP A 348 8.18 32.24 -1.07
CA ASP A 348 7.79 32.56 -2.46
C ASP A 348 7.15 31.43 -3.27
N GLU A 349 7.14 30.19 -2.79
CA GLU A 349 6.58 29.08 -3.57
C GLU A 349 5.59 28.26 -2.77
N PRO A 350 4.26 28.47 -2.87
CA PRO A 350 3.27 27.89 -1.95
C PRO A 350 2.96 26.39 -2.19
N VAL A 351 3.67 25.71 -3.09
CA VAL A 351 3.30 24.38 -3.58
C VAL A 351 4.15 23.28 -2.90
N PRO A 352 3.61 22.57 -1.88
CA PRO A 352 4.39 21.65 -1.06
C PRO A 352 4.97 20.45 -1.84
N GLU A 353 4.24 19.94 -2.83
CA GLU A 353 4.71 18.87 -3.72
C GLU A 353 5.91 19.28 -4.55
N LYS A 354 5.90 20.51 -5.08
CA LYS A 354 7.02 21.05 -5.85
C LYS A 354 8.24 21.21 -4.96
N ARG A 355 8.08 21.80 -3.76
CA ARG A 355 9.19 21.96 -2.81
C ARG A 355 9.85 20.62 -2.45
N LEU A 356 9.05 19.58 -2.21
CA LEU A 356 9.61 18.26 -1.89
C LEU A 356 10.35 17.67 -3.09
N ALA A 357 9.79 17.83 -4.30
CA ALA A 357 10.45 17.39 -5.52
C ALA A 357 11.77 18.14 -5.76
N ASP A 358 11.80 19.47 -5.61
CA ASP A 358 13.02 20.30 -5.67
C ASP A 358 14.08 19.86 -4.66
N TYR A 359 13.67 19.56 -3.42
CA TYR A 359 14.57 19.02 -2.41
C TYR A 359 15.20 17.70 -2.85
N MET A 360 14.36 16.77 -3.34
CA MET A 360 14.81 15.45 -3.77
C MET A 360 15.73 15.53 -5.00
N THR A 361 15.40 16.37 -5.98
CA THR A 361 16.23 16.53 -7.19
C THR A 361 17.55 17.19 -6.86
N HIS A 362 17.57 18.24 -6.04
CA HIS A 362 18.80 18.86 -5.56
C HIS A 362 19.68 17.88 -4.77
N PHE A 363 19.08 17.06 -3.91
CA PHE A 363 19.82 16.02 -3.20
C PHE A 363 20.45 15.01 -4.17
N LEU A 364 19.70 14.56 -5.18
CA LEU A 364 20.23 13.66 -6.20
C LEU A 364 21.36 14.32 -7.01
N ASP A 365 21.23 15.60 -7.35
CA ASP A 365 22.27 16.36 -8.04
C ASP A 365 23.59 16.32 -7.24
N ILE A 366 23.53 16.61 -5.93
CA ILE A 366 24.70 16.53 -5.03
C ILE A 366 25.30 15.12 -4.99
N VAL A 367 24.45 14.08 -4.88
CA VAL A 367 24.96 12.70 -4.85
C VAL A 367 25.60 12.33 -6.18
N PHE A 368 24.98 12.68 -7.31
CA PHE A 368 25.48 12.32 -8.63
C PHE A 368 26.67 13.17 -9.10
N GLU A 369 26.89 14.37 -8.57
CA GLU A 369 28.09 15.19 -8.85
C GLU A 369 29.41 14.45 -8.54
N ALA A 370 29.37 13.43 -7.69
CA ALA A 370 30.48 12.49 -7.47
C ALA A 370 31.82 13.17 -7.11
N ASP A 371 31.77 14.25 -6.32
CA ASP A 371 32.96 14.77 -5.64
C ASP A 371 33.57 13.68 -4.74
N SER A 372 34.86 13.80 -4.43
CA SER A 372 35.62 12.83 -3.63
C SER A 372 34.92 12.37 -2.35
N ASP A 373 34.15 13.24 -1.69
CA ASP A 373 33.45 12.93 -0.45
C ASP A 373 32.13 12.16 -0.67
N VAL A 374 31.49 12.34 -1.83
CA VAL A 374 30.20 11.72 -2.16
C VAL A 374 30.30 10.48 -3.06
N ARG A 375 31.47 10.23 -3.67
CA ARG A 375 31.74 9.06 -4.55
C ARG A 375 31.33 7.71 -4.00
N PRO A 376 31.58 7.37 -2.72
CA PRO A 376 31.16 6.08 -2.19
C PRO A 376 29.64 5.89 -2.28
N TYR A 377 28.88 6.98 -2.10
CA TYR A 377 27.42 6.95 -2.15
C TYR A 377 26.89 6.87 -3.57
N SER A 378 27.53 7.59 -4.50
CA SER A 378 27.10 7.67 -5.89
C SER A 378 27.42 6.41 -6.68
N GLN A 379 28.49 5.70 -6.32
CA GLN A 379 28.90 4.46 -6.99
C GLN A 379 27.78 3.42 -7.04
N GLU A 380 27.12 3.15 -5.91
CA GLU A 380 26.01 2.18 -5.85
C GLU A 380 24.87 2.58 -6.80
N LEU A 381 24.51 3.87 -6.82
CA LEU A 381 23.45 4.39 -7.68
C LEU A 381 23.84 4.29 -9.17
N TYR A 382 25.07 4.63 -9.53
CA TYR A 382 25.56 4.56 -10.91
C TYR A 382 25.67 3.13 -11.43
N GLU A 383 25.99 2.15 -10.57
CA GLU A 383 26.10 0.76 -10.99
C GLU A 383 24.73 0.09 -11.15
N HIS A 384 23.75 0.52 -10.36
CA HIS A 384 22.47 -0.18 -10.23
C HIS A 384 21.28 0.55 -10.85
N ILE A 385 21.36 1.83 -11.20
CA ILE A 385 20.31 2.56 -11.92
C ILE A 385 20.77 2.79 -13.36
N LEU A 386 20.12 2.16 -14.34
CA LEU A 386 20.63 2.11 -15.71
C LEU A 386 20.24 3.31 -16.57
N GLU A 387 18.98 3.74 -16.56
CA GLU A 387 18.54 4.76 -17.52
C GLU A 387 18.27 6.08 -16.84
N SER A 388 17.24 6.16 -16.00
CA SER A 388 16.80 7.45 -15.48
C SER A 388 15.97 7.39 -14.19
N ILE A 389 15.94 8.54 -13.53
CA ILE A 389 14.98 8.87 -12.47
C ILE A 389 14.11 10.02 -12.99
N THR A 390 12.82 9.78 -13.14
CA THR A 390 11.84 10.76 -13.63
C THR A 390 11.00 11.25 -12.47
N PHE A 391 10.93 12.56 -12.27
CA PHE A 391 10.09 13.22 -11.30
C PHE A 391 8.82 13.75 -11.95
N GLN A 392 7.70 13.50 -11.29
CA GLN A 392 6.38 13.98 -11.68
C GLN A 392 5.75 14.75 -10.53
N LEU A 393 4.95 15.75 -10.90
CA LEU A 393 4.08 16.48 -10.00
C LEU A 393 2.64 16.18 -10.41
N ASN A 394 1.86 15.57 -9.51
CA ASN A 394 0.46 15.21 -9.78
C ASN A 394 0.26 14.38 -11.06
N GLY A 395 1.20 13.47 -11.35
CA GLY A 395 1.18 12.61 -12.53
C GLY A 395 1.66 13.27 -13.83
N GLN A 396 2.06 14.54 -13.80
CA GLN A 396 2.67 15.22 -14.94
C GLN A 396 4.19 15.21 -14.81
N GLU A 397 4.91 14.84 -15.88
CA GLU A 397 6.38 14.92 -15.93
C GLU A 397 6.85 16.34 -15.66
N TRP A 398 7.74 16.47 -14.68
CA TRP A 398 8.31 17.73 -14.25
C TRP A 398 9.79 17.78 -14.59
N GLU A 399 10.56 16.78 -14.17
CA GLU A 399 11.99 16.68 -14.48
C GLU A 399 12.42 15.24 -14.76
N LYS A 400 13.38 15.06 -15.67
CA LYS A 400 13.98 13.75 -15.94
C LYS A 400 15.49 13.82 -15.79
N ARG A 401 16.03 12.92 -14.97
CA ARG A 401 17.46 12.81 -14.67
C ARG A 401 18.01 11.54 -15.32
N ARG A 402 18.74 11.69 -16.42
CA ARG A 402 19.37 10.56 -17.12
C ARG A 402 20.74 10.27 -16.52
N ILE A 403 20.97 9.04 -16.09
CA ILE A 403 22.19 8.65 -15.38
C ILE A 403 23.44 8.86 -16.24
N ASP A 404 23.35 8.59 -17.54
CA ASP A 404 24.47 8.76 -18.46
C ASP A 404 24.88 10.25 -18.62
N GLU A 405 23.94 11.20 -18.53
CA GLU A 405 24.26 12.63 -18.59
C GLU A 405 25.07 13.10 -17.37
N TYR A 406 24.80 12.54 -16.18
CA TYR A 406 25.61 12.86 -15.00
C TYR A 406 27.01 12.25 -15.10
N LEU A 407 27.15 11.03 -15.63
CA LEU A 407 28.46 10.42 -15.86
C LEU A 407 29.32 11.27 -16.80
N GLU A 408 28.72 11.82 -17.85
CA GLU A 408 29.39 12.74 -18.77
C GLU A 408 29.84 14.03 -18.06
N LYS A 409 28.97 14.63 -17.24
CA LYS A 409 29.30 15.82 -16.45
C LYS A 409 30.43 15.57 -15.44
N CYS A 410 30.52 14.36 -14.88
CA CYS A 410 31.58 13.95 -13.96
C CYS A 410 32.95 13.79 -14.65
N HIS A 411 33.00 13.75 -15.99
CA HIS A 411 34.24 13.51 -16.70
C HIS A 411 35.22 14.68 -16.52
N PRO A 412 36.50 14.47 -16.14
CA PRO A 412 37.42 15.59 -15.88
C PRO A 412 37.71 16.54 -17.06
N SER A 413 37.26 16.20 -18.27
CA SER A 413 37.30 17.11 -19.43
C SER A 413 36.21 18.19 -19.41
N THR A 414 35.26 18.15 -18.50
CA THR A 414 34.24 19.19 -18.30
C THR A 414 34.67 20.20 -17.22
N TRP A 415 35.67 19.86 -16.40
CA TRP A 415 36.12 20.69 -15.29
C TRP A 415 36.85 21.97 -15.76
N PRO A 416 36.75 23.10 -15.03
CA PRO A 416 37.51 24.32 -15.32
C PRO A 416 39.02 24.07 -15.45
N HIS A 417 39.70 24.85 -16.30
CA HIS A 417 41.09 24.58 -16.67
C HIS A 417 42.06 24.63 -15.47
N ASP A 418 41.77 25.50 -14.49
CA ASP A 418 42.54 25.65 -13.25
C ASP A 418 42.45 24.43 -12.34
N TYR A 419 41.32 23.72 -12.37
CA TYR A 419 41.11 22.45 -11.64
C TYR A 419 41.90 21.28 -12.25
N ARG A 420 42.16 21.30 -13.56
CA ARG A 420 42.86 20.20 -14.26
C ARG A 420 44.35 20.15 -13.95
N ASN A 421 44.98 21.30 -13.75
CA ASN A 421 46.44 21.42 -13.67
C ASN A 421 46.98 21.29 -12.23
N GLY A 422 46.17 21.60 -11.20
CA GLY A 422 46.60 21.54 -9.79
C GLY A 422 46.50 20.16 -9.13
N TRP A 423 45.74 19.21 -9.70
CA TRP A 423 45.34 17.97 -9.00
C TRP A 423 45.45 16.70 -9.86
N CYS A 424 46.61 16.47 -10.51
CA CYS A 424 46.84 15.29 -11.37
C CYS A 424 46.41 13.95 -10.74
N ARG A 425 46.58 13.76 -9.41
CA ARG A 425 46.14 12.56 -8.70
C ARG A 425 44.62 12.42 -8.60
N LYS A 426 43.87 13.47 -8.27
CA LYS A 426 42.39 13.42 -8.20
C LYS A 426 41.79 13.16 -9.59
N THR A 427 42.33 13.82 -10.61
CA THR A 427 41.93 13.62 -12.01
C THR A 427 42.14 12.16 -12.45
N LEU A 428 43.30 11.56 -12.13
CA LEU A 428 43.58 10.16 -12.45
C LEU A 428 42.62 9.19 -11.75
N ARG A 429 42.41 9.36 -10.44
CA ARG A 429 41.46 8.53 -9.65
C ARG A 429 40.04 8.63 -10.19
N THR A 430 39.60 9.83 -10.58
CA THR A 430 38.27 10.04 -11.17
C THR A 430 38.14 9.34 -12.52
N ARG A 431 39.16 9.42 -13.38
CA ARG A 431 39.16 8.70 -14.67
C ARG A 431 39.16 7.19 -14.49
N GLN A 432 39.89 6.67 -13.49
CA GLN A 432 39.90 5.24 -13.17
C GLN A 432 38.53 4.78 -12.67
N TRP A 433 37.93 5.56 -11.76
CA TRP A 433 36.60 5.30 -11.25
C TRP A 433 35.54 5.33 -12.37
N LEU A 434 35.49 6.36 -13.22
CA LEU A 434 34.55 6.42 -14.35
C LEU A 434 34.72 5.24 -15.31
N ARG A 435 35.95 4.86 -15.64
CA ARG A 435 36.22 3.66 -16.47
C ARG A 435 35.70 2.39 -15.82
N MET A 436 35.87 2.25 -14.51
CA MET A 436 35.31 1.14 -13.74
C MET A 436 33.78 1.12 -13.84
N ILE A 437 33.12 2.25 -13.57
CA ILE A 437 31.66 2.39 -13.63
C ILE A 437 31.14 2.05 -15.03
N HIS A 438 31.71 2.62 -16.09
CA HIS A 438 31.30 2.31 -17.47
C HIS A 438 31.44 0.82 -17.79
N ARG A 439 32.57 0.19 -17.42
CA ARG A 439 32.79 -1.24 -17.64
C ARG A 439 31.77 -2.10 -16.88
N ARG A 440 31.46 -1.74 -15.63
CA ARG A 440 30.47 -2.44 -14.81
C ARG A 440 29.07 -2.28 -15.38
N ARG A 441 28.66 -1.06 -15.77
CA ARG A 441 27.37 -0.80 -16.44
C ARG A 441 27.24 -1.56 -17.76
N GLU A 442 28.30 -1.63 -18.57
CA GLU A 442 28.30 -2.41 -19.81
C GLU A 442 28.10 -3.91 -19.54
N LYS A 443 28.77 -4.46 -18.51
CA LYS A 443 28.55 -5.84 -18.06
C LYS A 443 27.10 -6.05 -17.61
N VAL A 444 26.56 -5.14 -16.79
CA VAL A 444 25.19 -5.19 -16.30
C VAL A 444 24.19 -5.18 -17.45
N ARG A 445 24.35 -4.29 -18.42
CA ARG A 445 23.52 -4.20 -19.65
C ARG A 445 23.57 -5.49 -20.47
N LYS A 446 24.71 -6.20 -20.46
CA LYS A 446 24.87 -7.51 -21.13
C LYS A 446 24.38 -8.70 -20.29
N GLY A 447 23.77 -8.48 -19.13
CA GLY A 447 23.31 -9.57 -18.25
C GLY A 447 24.42 -10.23 -17.42
N LEU A 448 25.64 -9.70 -17.43
CA LEU A 448 26.83 -10.32 -16.81
C LEU A 448 26.99 -9.92 -15.34
N GLU A 449 27.64 -10.75 -14.53
CA GLU A 449 27.92 -10.44 -13.12
C GLU A 449 29.02 -9.38 -12.95
N VAL A 450 28.87 -8.55 -11.90
CA VAL A 450 29.80 -7.49 -11.52
C VAL A 450 30.65 -7.98 -10.34
N HIS A 451 31.66 -8.81 -10.61
CA HIS A 451 32.59 -9.32 -9.56
C HIS A 451 34.02 -8.78 -9.69
N ASP A 452 34.24 -7.68 -10.41
CA ASP A 452 35.58 -7.09 -10.49
C ASP A 452 35.93 -6.41 -9.16
N LYS A 453 37.08 -6.78 -8.56
CA LYS A 453 37.62 -6.12 -7.36
C LYS A 453 37.73 -4.59 -7.58
N GLN A 454 37.41 -3.80 -6.55
CA GLN A 454 37.60 -2.35 -6.58
C GLN A 454 39.09 -2.04 -6.80
N PRO A 455 39.44 -1.03 -7.63
CA PRO A 455 40.80 -0.52 -7.66
C PRO A 455 41.14 0.12 -6.31
N GLU A 456 42.26 -0.30 -5.71
CA GLU A 456 42.78 0.19 -4.43
C GLU A 456 43.16 1.67 -4.44
#